data_AF-A0A293LEE8-F1
#
_entry.id   AF-A0A293LEE8-F1
#
_cell.length_a   1.000
_cell.length_b   1.000
_cell.length_c   1.000
_cell.angle_alpha   90.00
_cell.angle_beta   90.00
_cell.angle_gamma   90.00
#
_symmetry.space_group_name_H-M   'P 1'
#
loop_
_entity.id
_entity.type
_entity.pdbx_description
1 polymer ?
#
loop_
_entity_poly.entity_id
_entity_poly.type
_entity_poly.pdbx_seq_one_letter_code
_entity_poly.pdbx_strand_id
1 'polypeptide(L)'
;MPNRKIVEILQLWSDEDEASMVTSGENVKVKLKGVEEEEVSPGFVLCDPVNPCKVAKVFDAQVVILEHKSIICPGYSAVLHIHAAIEECSVKTIMCLV
;
A
#
# COMPACT_ATOMS: atom_id res chain seq x y z
N MET A 1 9.07 -0.22 2.24
CA MET A 1 8.18 -0.17 3.41
C MET A 1 8.06 1.27 3.92
N PRO A 2 6.91 1.71 4.44
CA PRO A 2 6.74 3.06 5.00
C PRO A 2 7.70 3.40 6.15
N ASN A 3 8.07 2.38 6.95
CA ASN A 3 9.06 2.48 8.03
C ASN A 3 10.53 2.60 7.55
N ARG A 4 10.78 2.47 6.24
CA ARG A 4 12.12 2.51 5.61
C ARG A 4 13.14 1.54 6.21
N LYS A 5 12.70 0.41 6.78
CA LYS A 5 13.59 -0.62 7.30
C LYS A 5 14.24 -1.38 6.14
N ILE A 6 15.57 -1.53 6.19
CA ILE A 6 16.31 -2.35 5.23
C ILE A 6 16.17 -3.82 5.65
N VAL A 7 15.81 -4.68 4.70
CA VAL A 7 15.58 -6.11 4.93
C VAL A 7 16.34 -6.94 3.92
N GLU A 8 16.68 -8.16 4.32
CA GLU A 8 17.34 -9.16 3.49
C GLU A 8 16.35 -10.29 3.17
N ILE A 9 16.31 -10.74 1.91
CA ILE A 9 15.50 -11.89 1.49
C ILE A 9 16.31 -13.16 1.76
N LEU A 10 15.78 -14.05 2.60
CA LEU A 10 16.40 -15.34 2.90
C LEU A 10 15.93 -16.45 1.96
N GLN A 11 14.62 -16.52 1.71
CA GLN A 11 14.00 -17.57 0.91
C GLN A 11 12.79 -17.00 0.15
N LEU A 12 12.53 -17.57 -1.01
CA LEU A 12 11.44 -17.20 -1.92
C LEU A 12 10.67 -18.46 -2.30
N TRP A 13 9.35 -18.34 -2.34
CA TRP A 13 8.46 -19.37 -2.90
C TRP A 13 7.52 -18.72 -3.90
N SER A 14 7.33 -19.36 -5.04
CA SER A 14 6.23 -19.06 -5.97
C SER A 14 5.15 -20.10 -5.76
N ASP A 15 3.97 -19.68 -5.32
CA ASP A 15 2.88 -20.56 -4.90
C ASP A 15 3.27 -21.56 -3.79
N GLU A 16 3.59 -22.81 -4.16
CA GLU A 16 4.01 -23.91 -3.26
C GLU A 16 5.47 -24.35 -3.49
N ASP A 17 6.13 -23.88 -4.54
CA ASP A 17 7.48 -24.28 -4.93
C ASP A 17 8.53 -23.26 -4.48
N GLU A 18 9.63 -23.74 -3.88
CA GLU A 18 10.77 -22.89 -3.55
C GLU A 18 11.49 -22.43 -4.83
N ALA A 19 11.69 -21.12 -4.94
CA ALA A 19 12.22 -20.49 -6.15
C ALA A 19 13.49 -19.70 -5.84
N SER A 20 14.45 -19.69 -6.76
CA SER A 20 15.64 -18.83 -6.67
C SER A 20 15.40 -17.42 -7.22
N MET A 21 14.40 -17.28 -8.08
CA MET A 21 14.01 -16.03 -8.73
C MET A 21 12.52 -16.07 -9.03
N VAL A 22 11.89 -14.89 -8.97
CA VAL A 22 10.48 -14.68 -9.27
C VAL A 22 10.35 -13.48 -10.18
N THR A 23 9.30 -13.45 -11.00
CA THR A 23 9.03 -12.34 -11.93
C THR A 23 7.73 -11.62 -11.60
N SER A 24 7.49 -10.49 -12.28
CA SER A 24 6.28 -9.69 -12.05
C SER A 24 5.02 -10.45 -12.46
N GLY A 25 4.00 -10.43 -11.60
CA GLY A 25 2.71 -11.09 -11.84
C GLY A 25 2.53 -12.41 -11.08
N GLU A 26 3.57 -12.90 -10.42
CA GLU A 26 3.52 -14.11 -9.60
C GLU A 26 3.03 -13.82 -8.17
N ASN A 27 2.37 -14.81 -7.57
CA ASN A 27 2.03 -14.80 -6.15
C ASN A 27 3.18 -15.42 -5.36
N VAL A 28 3.89 -14.58 -4.59
CA VAL A 28 5.13 -14.99 -3.94
C VAL A 28 5.02 -14.92 -2.43
N LYS A 29 5.68 -15.86 -1.76
CA LYS A 29 5.96 -15.80 -0.32
C LYS A 29 7.44 -15.52 -0.14
N VAL A 30 7.76 -14.57 0.73
CA VAL A 30 9.13 -14.08 0.94
C VAL A 30 9.45 -14.19 2.42
N LYS A 31 10.53 -14.89 2.76
CA LYS A 31 11.06 -14.91 4.12
C LYS A 31 12.09 -13.81 4.27
N LEU A 32 11.81 -12.87 5.15
CA LEU A 32 12.65 -11.69 5.38
C LEU A 32 13.46 -11.82 6.66
N LYS A 33 14.61 -11.16 6.67
CA LYS A 33 15.45 -10.95 7.85
C LYS A 33 15.64 -9.45 8.07
N GLY A 34 15.71 -9.07 9.35
CA GLY A 34 15.86 -7.67 9.76
C GLY A 34 14.55 -6.92 9.95
N VAL A 35 13.42 -7.62 10.01
CA VAL A 35 12.11 -7.06 10.37
C VAL A 35 11.33 -8.08 11.18
N GLU A 36 10.57 -7.60 12.18
CA GLU A 36 9.69 -8.42 12.99
C GLU A 36 8.26 -8.39 12.42
N GLU A 37 7.49 -9.44 12.71
CA GLU A 37 6.12 -9.58 12.17
C GLU A 37 5.21 -8.43 12.62
N GLU A 38 5.37 -7.95 13.86
CA GLU A 38 4.63 -6.80 14.41
C GLU A 38 4.97 -5.46 13.78
N GLU A 39 6.10 -5.35 13.07
CA GLU A 39 6.53 -4.12 12.38
C GLU A 39 6.05 -4.05 10.92
N VAL A 40 5.35 -5.10 10.45
CA VAL A 40 4.80 -5.18 9.11
C VAL A 40 3.29 -5.19 9.18
N SER A 41 2.65 -4.41 8.32
CA SER A 41 1.19 -4.37 8.22
C SER A 41 0.76 -4.59 6.77
N PRO A 42 -0.45 -5.14 6.54
CA PRO A 42 -1.04 -5.21 5.21
C PRO A 42 -1.01 -3.83 4.52
N GLY A 43 -0.61 -3.80 3.25
CA GLY A 43 -0.39 -2.56 2.51
C GLY A 43 1.04 -2.04 2.51
N PHE A 44 1.93 -2.58 3.35
CA PHE A 44 3.36 -2.28 3.24
C PHE A 44 3.93 -2.91 1.98
N VAL A 45 4.71 -2.12 1.23
CA VAL A 45 5.31 -2.54 -0.03
C VAL A 45 6.82 -2.64 0.14
N LEU A 46 7.42 -3.75 -0.31
CA LEU A 46 8.87 -3.87 -0.47
C LEU A 46 9.32 -3.02 -1.67
N CYS A 47 10.42 -2.30 -1.53
CA CYS A 47 10.89 -1.38 -2.57
C CYS A 47 12.37 -1.62 -2.84
N ASP A 48 12.81 -1.21 -4.03
CA ASP A 48 14.23 -1.09 -4.33
C ASP A 48 14.91 -0.10 -3.35
N PRO A 49 16.09 -0.43 -2.80
CA PRO A 49 16.77 0.42 -1.82
C PRO A 49 17.33 1.72 -2.43
N VAL A 50 17.61 1.74 -3.73
CA VAL A 50 18.11 2.92 -4.45
C VAL A 50 16.93 3.83 -4.85
N ASN A 51 15.80 3.23 -5.24
CA ASN A 51 14.60 3.93 -5.68
C ASN A 51 13.36 3.54 -4.84
N PRO A 52 13.28 3.98 -3.57
CA PRO A 52 12.15 3.66 -2.72
C PRO A 52 10.86 4.35 -3.18
N CYS A 53 9.72 3.68 -2.99
CA CYS A 53 8.41 4.30 -3.24
C CYS A 53 8.19 5.52 -2.34
N LYS A 54 7.56 6.56 -2.90
CA LYS A 54 7.16 7.75 -2.14
C LYS A 54 5.99 7.40 -1.21
N VAL A 55 6.00 7.97 -0.01
CA VAL A 55 4.94 7.81 0.98
C VAL A 55 4.41 9.19 1.33
N ALA A 56 3.08 9.32 1.38
CA ALA A 56 2.41 10.56 1.71
C ALA A 56 1.19 10.28 2.60
N LYS A 57 0.87 11.23 3.48
CA LYS A 57 -0.36 11.22 4.30
C LYS A 57 -1.50 12.03 3.68
N VAL A 58 -1.17 12.88 2.71
CA VAL A 58 -2.12 13.74 1.99
C VAL A 58 -1.73 13.70 0.53
N PHE A 59 -2.71 13.48 -0.33
CA PHE A 59 -2.54 13.46 -1.78
C PHE A 59 -3.82 13.99 -2.44
N ASP A 60 -3.66 14.52 -3.64
CA ASP A 60 -4.78 14.93 -4.48
C ASP A 60 -5.17 13.78 -5.42
N ALA A 61 -6.47 13.54 -5.58
CA ALA A 61 -6.99 12.52 -6.46
C ALA A 61 -8.29 12.97 -7.10
N GLN A 62 -8.53 12.48 -8.31
CA GLN A 62 -9.83 12.60 -8.97
C GLN A 62 -10.71 11.43 -8.50
N VAL A 63 -11.91 11.76 -8.02
CA VAL A 63 -12.87 10.77 -7.53
C VAL A 63 -14.12 10.83 -8.40
N VAL A 64 -14.60 9.67 -8.82
CA VAL A 64 -15.91 9.52 -9.46
C VAL A 64 -16.86 8.94 -8.42
N ILE A 65 -17.93 9.67 -8.13
CA ILE A 65 -18.95 9.25 -7.18
C ILE A 65 -19.97 8.38 -7.94
N LEU A 66 -20.09 7.11 -7.57
CA LEU A 66 -21.03 6.17 -8.20
C LEU A 66 -22.42 6.25 -7.53
N GLU A 67 -22.53 5.68 -6.33
CA GLU A 67 -23.75 5.76 -5.53
C GLU A 67 -23.40 6.22 -4.12
N HIS A 68 -23.85 7.42 -3.75
CA HIS A 68 -23.72 7.92 -2.39
C HIS A 68 -24.91 8.82 -2.05
N LYS A 69 -25.63 8.48 -0.98
CA LYS A 69 -26.87 9.18 -0.58
C LYS A 69 -26.61 10.51 0.13
N SER A 70 -25.43 10.67 0.73
CA SER A 70 -25.07 11.85 1.51
C SER A 70 -24.21 12.81 0.70
N ILE A 71 -24.13 14.06 1.16
CA ILE A 71 -23.24 15.06 0.56
C ILE A 71 -21.81 14.79 1.02
N ILE A 72 -20.87 14.75 0.08
CA ILE A 72 -19.43 14.72 0.38
C ILE A 72 -18.94 16.17 0.46
N CYS A 73 -18.38 16.54 1.60
CA CYS A 73 -17.82 17.86 1.86
C CYS A 73 -16.46 17.74 2.55
N PRO A 74 -15.66 18.82 2.64
CA PRO A 74 -14.45 18.82 3.46
C PRO A 74 -14.76 18.36 4.90
N GLY A 75 -13.96 17.41 5.40
CA GLY A 75 -14.19 16.70 6.66
C GLY A 75 -14.93 15.38 6.53
N TYR A 76 -15.42 15.02 5.34
CA TYR A 76 -16.06 13.73 5.09
C TYR A 76 -15.06 12.58 5.34
N SER A 77 -15.42 11.66 6.23
CA SER A 77 -14.62 10.47 6.55
C SER A 77 -15.03 9.27 5.70
N ALA A 78 -14.04 8.48 5.28
CA ALA A 78 -14.24 7.26 4.50
C ALA A 78 -13.14 6.24 4.78
N VAL A 79 -13.34 5.01 4.33
CA VAL A 79 -12.27 4.01 4.26
C VAL A 79 -11.68 4.01 2.86
N LEU A 80 -10.38 4.22 2.77
CA LEU A 80 -9.60 4.20 1.55
C LEU A 80 -8.96 2.83 1.38
N HIS A 81 -9.30 2.17 0.27
CA HIS A 81 -8.69 0.91 -0.14
C HIS A 81 -7.67 1.18 -1.25
N ILE A 82 -6.40 0.88 -1.00
CA ILE A 82 -5.31 1.01 -1.99
C ILE A 82 -4.42 -0.23 -1.93
N HIS A 83 -4.35 -0.99 -3.02
CA HIS A 83 -3.66 -2.29 -3.04
C HIS A 83 -4.15 -3.20 -1.90
N ALA A 84 -3.25 -3.58 -0.99
CA ALA A 84 -3.56 -4.35 0.21
C ALA A 84 -3.73 -3.47 1.47
N ALA A 85 -3.60 -2.14 1.35
CA ALA A 85 -3.81 -1.21 2.44
C ALA A 85 -5.30 -0.86 2.56
N ILE A 86 -5.78 -0.79 3.80
CA ILE A 86 -7.13 -0.36 4.14
C ILE A 86 -6.98 0.62 5.29
N GLU A 87 -7.23 1.90 5.03
CA GLU A 87 -6.96 2.97 5.98
C GLU A 87 -8.15 3.94 6.09
N GLU A 88 -8.40 4.45 7.29
CA GLU A 88 -9.33 5.55 7.46
C GLU A 88 -8.74 6.83 6.89
N CYS A 89 -9.55 7.55 6.10
CA CYS A 89 -9.16 8.80 5.48
C CYS A 89 -10.25 9.86 5.67
N SER A 90 -9.88 11.12 5.45
CA SER A 90 -10.84 12.22 5.37
C SER A 90 -10.57 13.10 4.17
N VAL A 91 -11.65 13.60 3.56
CA VAL A 91 -11.57 14.57 2.46
C VAL A 91 -11.17 15.91 3.05
N LYS A 92 -9.94 16.36 2.79
CA LYS A 92 -9.46 17.64 3.34
C LYS A 92 -10.03 18.85 2.60
N THR A 93 -10.10 18.78 1.27
CA THR A 93 -10.54 19.90 0.42
C THR A 93 -11.08 19.34 -0.88
N ILE A 94 -12.07 20.03 -1.47
CA ILE A 94 -12.59 19.73 -2.81
C ILE A 94 -12.07 20.82 -3.74
N MET A 95 -11.23 20.47 -4.71
CA MET A 95 -10.53 21.44 -5.55
C MET A 95 -11.41 21.99 -6.68
N CYS A 96 -12.11 21.11 -7.38
CA CYS A 96 -13.01 21.46 -8.47
C CYS A 96 -14.02 20.35 -8.71
N LEU A 97 -15.10 20.69 -9.42
CA LEU A 97 -16.01 19.73 -10.04
C LEU A 97 -15.61 19.67 -11.52
N VAL A 98 -15.45 18.46 -12.05
CA VAL A 98 -15.22 18.21 -13.48
C VAL A 98 -16.57 18.09 -14.18
#